data_AF-A0A7C9EXY5-F1
#
_entry.id   AF-A0A7C9EXY5-F1
#
_cell.length_a   1.000
_cell.length_b   1.000
_cell.length_c   1.000
_cell.angle_alpha   90.00
_cell.angle_beta   90.00
_cell.angle_gamma   90.00
#
_symmetry.space_group_name_H-M   'P 1'
#
loop_
_entity.id
_entity.type
_entity.pdbx_description
1 polymer ?
#
loop_
_entity_poly.entity_id
_entity_poly.type
_entity_poly.pdbx_seq_one_letter_code
_entity_poly.pdbx_strand_id
1 'polypeptide(L)'
;MNLRTMLLQLLHQDNIVVFLHLMGCDINGHSHRPFSSTYLNNIKVLDRIAEKVYNLMEGYFKDNRTAYIFTADHGMSDKGSHGDGHPTCTNTPLVAWGAGVKSSKPASRNQSHGIPTPNEWGLGGIERADVNQADISPLMSTLLGQPYPVNSVGILPLDYVDLAEGEQVEAVLANTKQILNQFLRKSYIKQSHSLYFKPFEPLANYSSVLDKIEELISTKDYQSAMKLSENLRKLALDGLHYFQTYDWMMLMTMVTLGYIGWIVYLVIHVLQSYTSLPDRIMREEQAVQPKNKPRKVYILGCMLMGAFSILLYIENSSPLYHAYTAMTVFLWTQILSEYRFLNALWKMLRKEKAGYIIKFLVYCLMSLLVAEFLVHSFTERRLYTFCFLIVGVVAPVYLNYAIPWRSWVPAFIWASCCSLSIFTLMPAEIPDNTLLVIGSGALIVSIGLAARLLELYAKDSKYWQAIINKELRKPQLPMLFHLQAVLVGLSSIMVWLSTSRRAQKQQLLVLHQLMNWFIADMKHCSTLRLVWFSWHGYCLRIQCCI
;
A
#
# COMPACT_ATOMS: atom_id res chain seq x y z
N MET A 1 30.05 14.53 -36.23
CA MET A 1 30.26 13.08 -36.48
C MET A 1 28.90 12.44 -36.74
N ASN A 2 28.71 11.69 -37.84
CA ASN A 2 27.40 11.12 -38.19
C ASN A 2 27.07 9.95 -37.26
N LEU A 3 25.79 9.79 -36.87
CA LEU A 3 25.27 8.72 -36.00
C LEU A 3 25.76 7.33 -36.42
N ARG A 4 25.83 7.06 -37.73
CA ARG A 4 26.34 5.80 -38.26
C ARG A 4 27.80 5.53 -37.89
N THR A 5 28.65 6.55 -37.97
CA THR A 5 30.07 6.44 -37.62
C THR A 5 30.25 6.25 -36.12
N MET A 6 29.44 6.93 -35.30
CA MET A 6 29.45 6.78 -33.85
C MET A 6 29.01 5.38 -33.43
N LEU A 7 27.93 4.86 -34.02
CA LEU A 7 27.46 3.50 -33.77
C LEU A 7 28.52 2.46 -34.15
N LEU A 8 29.13 2.59 -35.33
CA LEU A 8 30.21 1.70 -35.74
C LEU A 8 31.38 1.74 -34.75
N GLN A 9 31.78 2.91 -34.26
CA GLN A 9 32.84 2.98 -33.26
C GLN A 9 32.46 2.29 -31.94
N LEU A 10 31.22 2.47 -31.46
CA LEU A 10 30.73 1.79 -30.26
C LEU A 10 30.70 0.27 -30.43
N LEU A 11 30.30 -0.22 -31.61
CA LEU A 11 30.24 -1.66 -31.90
C LEU A 11 31.61 -2.34 -32.04
N HIS A 12 32.71 -1.59 -32.13
CA HIS A 12 34.08 -2.13 -32.12
C HIS A 12 34.75 -2.07 -30.74
N GLN A 13 34.05 -1.60 -29.71
CA GLN A 13 34.56 -1.63 -28.35
C GLN A 13 34.46 -3.04 -27.75
N ASP A 14 35.29 -3.33 -26.76
CA ASP A 14 35.14 -4.53 -25.95
C ASP A 14 34.02 -4.34 -24.90
N ASN A 15 33.43 -5.45 -24.43
CA ASN A 15 32.46 -5.49 -23.32
C ASN A 15 31.23 -4.59 -23.54
N ILE A 16 30.68 -4.61 -24.75
CA ILE A 16 29.50 -3.84 -25.12
C ILE A 16 28.26 -4.38 -24.41
N VAL A 17 27.47 -3.47 -23.82
CA VAL A 17 26.15 -3.79 -23.28
C VAL A 17 25.09 -3.16 -24.18
N VAL A 18 24.21 -3.99 -24.75
CA VAL A 18 23.02 -3.54 -25.48
C VAL A 18 21.81 -3.74 -24.60
N PHE A 19 21.16 -2.65 -24.21
CA PHE A 19 19.95 -2.69 -23.40
C PHE A 19 18.71 -2.43 -24.27
N LEU A 20 17.79 -3.39 -24.32
CA LEU A 20 16.54 -3.30 -25.08
C LEU A 20 15.34 -3.34 -24.15
N HIS A 21 14.61 -2.23 -24.08
CA HIS A 21 13.39 -2.11 -23.27
C HIS A 21 12.14 -2.16 -24.17
N LEU A 22 11.18 -3.04 -23.83
CA LEU A 22 10.02 -3.35 -24.67
C LEU A 22 8.69 -3.08 -23.92
N MET A 23 8.14 -1.86 -24.09
CA MET A 23 6.95 -1.40 -23.35
C MET A 23 5.62 -2.06 -23.72
N GLY A 24 5.55 -2.83 -24.81
CA GLY A 24 4.27 -3.29 -25.36
C GLY A 24 3.44 -4.12 -24.38
N CYS A 25 4.08 -4.93 -23.53
CA CYS A 25 3.39 -5.79 -22.58
C CYS A 25 2.78 -4.99 -21.43
N ASP A 26 3.50 -4.00 -20.90
CA ASP A 26 2.99 -3.14 -19.83
C ASP A 26 1.77 -2.33 -20.30
N ILE A 27 1.90 -1.63 -21.44
CA ILE A 27 0.82 -0.83 -22.03
C ILE A 27 -0.44 -1.68 -22.25
N ASN A 28 -0.28 -2.89 -22.81
CA ASN A 28 -1.40 -3.79 -23.04
C ASN A 28 -1.94 -4.42 -21.76
N GLY A 29 -1.10 -4.65 -20.75
CA GLY A 29 -1.51 -5.10 -19.43
C GLY A 29 -2.45 -4.08 -18.77
N HIS A 30 -2.06 -2.81 -18.74
CA HIS A 30 -2.91 -1.72 -18.24
C HIS A 30 -4.18 -1.52 -19.07
N SER A 31 -4.05 -1.51 -20.39
CA SER A 31 -5.16 -1.13 -21.29
C SER A 31 -6.18 -2.25 -21.49
N HIS A 32 -5.72 -3.49 -21.54
CA HIS A 32 -6.53 -4.64 -21.96
C HIS A 32 -6.56 -5.78 -20.93
N ARG A 33 -5.81 -5.67 -19.82
CA ARG A 33 -5.63 -6.70 -18.76
C ARG A 33 -4.80 -7.90 -19.21
N PRO A 34 -4.17 -8.60 -18.24
CA PRO A 34 -3.60 -9.92 -18.47
C PRO A 34 -4.64 -10.86 -19.08
N PHE A 35 -4.19 -11.83 -19.89
CA PHE A 35 -5.02 -12.82 -20.59
C PHE A 35 -5.94 -12.32 -21.71
N SER A 36 -6.02 -11.01 -21.97
CA SER A 36 -6.72 -10.53 -23.17
C SER A 36 -6.05 -11.01 -24.45
N SER A 37 -6.82 -11.19 -25.51
CA SER A 37 -6.27 -11.57 -26.82
C SER A 37 -5.24 -10.56 -27.33
N THR A 38 -5.39 -9.28 -27.01
CA THR A 38 -4.41 -8.24 -27.36
C THR A 38 -3.10 -8.43 -26.58
N TYR A 39 -3.16 -8.69 -25.28
CA TYR A 39 -1.98 -8.98 -24.47
C TYR A 39 -1.26 -10.25 -24.94
N LEU A 40 -1.99 -11.35 -25.13
CA LEU A 40 -1.42 -12.63 -25.57
C LEU A 40 -0.81 -12.54 -26.99
N ASN A 41 -1.43 -11.78 -27.89
CA ASN A 41 -0.83 -11.53 -29.20
C ASN A 41 0.45 -10.69 -29.09
N ASN A 42 0.51 -9.74 -28.15
CA ASN A 42 1.73 -8.97 -27.91
C ASN A 42 2.87 -9.85 -27.36
N ILE A 43 2.58 -10.86 -26.53
CA ILE A 43 3.58 -11.86 -26.09
C ILE A 43 4.14 -12.63 -27.30
N LYS A 44 3.31 -13.02 -28.28
CA LYS A 44 3.80 -13.65 -29.52
C LYS A 44 4.70 -12.72 -30.36
N VAL A 45 4.44 -11.41 -30.33
CA VAL A 45 5.29 -10.43 -31.00
C VAL A 45 6.63 -10.31 -30.26
N LEU A 46 6.61 -10.29 -28.94
CA LEU A 46 7.80 -10.24 -28.09
C LEU A 46 8.72 -11.45 -28.33
N ASP A 47 8.15 -12.65 -28.41
CA ASP A 47 8.87 -13.89 -28.76
C ASP A 47 9.61 -13.77 -30.09
N ARG A 48 8.93 -13.30 -31.15
CA ARG A 48 9.54 -13.03 -32.47
C ARG A 48 10.60 -11.93 -32.45
N ILE A 49 10.46 -10.94 -31.57
CA ILE A 49 11.48 -9.89 -31.40
C ILE A 49 12.74 -10.51 -30.78
N ALA A 50 12.59 -11.37 -29.76
CA ALA A 50 13.72 -12.05 -29.13
C ALA A 50 14.50 -12.89 -30.15
N GLU A 51 13.80 -13.69 -30.97
CA GLU A 51 14.39 -14.48 -32.06
C GLU A 51 15.14 -13.59 -33.07
N LYS A 52 14.55 -12.48 -33.51
CA LYS A 52 15.19 -11.55 -34.46
C LYS A 52 16.43 -10.89 -33.90
N VAL A 53 16.38 -10.48 -32.62
CA VAL A 53 17.53 -9.87 -31.94
C VAL A 53 18.66 -10.89 -31.82
N TYR A 54 18.36 -12.12 -31.40
CA TYR A 54 19.34 -13.19 -31.34
C TYR A 54 20.02 -13.42 -32.70
N ASN A 55 19.23 -13.65 -33.76
CA ASN A 55 19.76 -13.86 -35.11
C ASN A 55 20.57 -12.67 -35.64
N LEU A 56 20.17 -11.43 -35.30
CA LEU A 56 20.88 -10.22 -35.68
C LEU A 56 22.26 -10.13 -35.00
N MET A 57 22.31 -10.38 -33.70
CA MET A 57 23.54 -10.28 -32.90
C MET A 57 24.53 -11.38 -33.30
N GLU A 58 24.06 -12.63 -33.37
CA GLU A 58 24.88 -13.77 -33.83
C GLU A 58 25.33 -13.58 -35.28
N GLY A 59 24.48 -13.01 -36.14
CA GLY A 59 24.80 -12.71 -37.53
C GLY A 59 25.81 -11.58 -37.71
N TYR A 60 25.92 -10.65 -36.76
CA TYR A 60 26.86 -9.52 -36.81
C TYR A 60 28.22 -9.86 -36.20
N PHE A 61 28.25 -10.34 -34.95
CA PHE A 61 29.50 -10.56 -34.20
C PHE A 61 30.18 -11.89 -34.55
N LYS A 62 29.41 -12.97 -34.73
CA LYS A 62 29.88 -14.31 -35.16
C LYS A 62 31.06 -14.88 -34.34
N ASP A 63 31.18 -14.52 -33.07
CA ASP A 63 32.29 -14.92 -32.20
C ASP A 63 31.88 -15.91 -31.11
N ASN A 64 30.58 -16.20 -30.96
CA ASN A 64 30.01 -16.99 -29.86
C ASN A 64 30.36 -16.43 -28.47
N ARG A 65 30.58 -15.12 -28.34
CA ARG A 65 30.92 -14.45 -27.06
C ARG A 65 29.80 -13.59 -26.50
N THR A 66 28.61 -13.66 -27.08
CA THR A 66 27.44 -12.91 -26.61
C THR A 66 26.70 -13.69 -25.53
N ALA A 67 26.42 -13.04 -24.41
CA ALA A 67 25.51 -13.52 -23.38
C ALA A 67 24.20 -12.72 -23.43
N TYR A 68 23.08 -13.39 -23.18
CA TYR A 68 21.75 -12.82 -23.23
C TYR A 68 21.07 -12.97 -21.87
N ILE A 69 20.41 -11.91 -21.42
CA ILE A 69 19.56 -11.92 -20.23
C ILE A 69 18.22 -11.31 -20.62
N PHE A 70 17.16 -12.10 -20.46
CA PHE A 70 15.79 -11.69 -20.68
C PHE A 70 15.04 -11.66 -19.35
N THR A 71 14.48 -10.51 -18.99
CA THR A 71 13.73 -10.35 -17.74
C THR A 71 12.68 -9.23 -17.87
N ALA A 72 11.98 -8.97 -16.77
CA ALA A 72 11.07 -7.85 -16.60
C ALA A 72 11.38 -7.11 -15.29
N ASP A 73 10.97 -5.85 -15.23
CA ASP A 73 11.01 -5.00 -14.05
C ASP A 73 9.91 -5.38 -13.03
N HIS A 74 8.73 -5.76 -13.52
CA HIS A 74 7.63 -6.23 -12.68
C HIS A 74 6.68 -7.18 -13.42
N GLY A 75 5.77 -7.79 -12.66
CA GLY A 75 4.62 -8.51 -13.19
C GLY A 75 3.37 -7.63 -13.31
N MET A 76 2.19 -8.24 -13.38
CA MET A 76 0.92 -7.52 -13.54
C MET A 76 -0.20 -8.28 -12.81
N SER A 77 -1.03 -7.57 -12.05
CA SER A 77 -2.28 -8.13 -11.49
C SER A 77 -3.35 -8.32 -12.57
N ASP A 78 -4.35 -9.18 -12.31
CA ASP A 78 -5.46 -9.46 -13.23
C ASP A 78 -6.29 -8.20 -13.60
N LYS A 79 -6.20 -7.15 -12.78
CA LYS A 79 -6.80 -5.83 -13.04
C LYS A 79 -6.07 -5.02 -14.11
N GLY A 80 -4.87 -5.44 -14.52
CA GLY A 80 -3.98 -4.60 -15.32
C GLY A 80 -3.38 -3.48 -14.48
N SER A 81 -2.90 -3.80 -13.27
CA SER A 81 -2.17 -2.86 -12.42
C SER A 81 -0.99 -3.55 -11.74
N HIS A 82 -0.04 -2.77 -11.23
CA HIS A 82 1.15 -3.26 -10.52
C HIS A 82 1.62 -2.21 -9.50
N GLY A 83 2.63 -2.55 -8.69
CA GLY A 83 3.18 -1.68 -7.65
C GLY A 83 2.75 -2.02 -6.22
N ASP A 84 1.94 -3.06 -6.05
CA ASP A 84 1.70 -3.71 -4.76
C ASP A 84 2.68 -4.87 -4.51
N GLY A 85 2.62 -5.45 -3.32
CA GLY A 85 3.47 -6.58 -2.91
C GLY A 85 2.95 -7.96 -3.34
N HIS A 86 1.96 -8.04 -4.23
CA HIS A 86 1.41 -9.33 -4.63
C HIS A 86 2.40 -10.10 -5.52
N PRO A 87 2.56 -11.44 -5.36
CA PRO A 87 3.51 -12.22 -6.16
C PRO A 87 3.34 -12.10 -7.69
N THR A 88 2.12 -11.88 -8.18
CA THR A 88 1.88 -11.64 -9.62
C THR A 88 2.45 -10.32 -10.12
N CYS A 89 2.72 -9.37 -9.21
CA CYS A 89 3.31 -8.07 -9.50
C CYS A 89 4.82 -8.06 -9.25
N THR A 90 5.33 -8.90 -8.34
CA THR A 90 6.75 -8.90 -7.93
C THR A 90 7.58 -10.00 -8.60
N ASN A 91 6.97 -11.14 -8.96
CA ASN A 91 7.66 -12.21 -9.68
C ASN A 91 7.83 -11.85 -11.15
N THR A 92 9.06 -11.91 -11.64
CA THR A 92 9.41 -11.61 -13.02
C THR A 92 10.09 -12.81 -13.67
N PRO A 93 9.94 -13.02 -15.00
CA PRO A 93 10.70 -14.04 -15.68
C PRO A 93 12.19 -13.69 -15.65
N LEU A 94 13.05 -14.71 -15.58
CA LEU A 94 14.47 -14.58 -15.83
C LEU A 94 14.90 -15.76 -16.70
N VAL A 95 15.45 -15.46 -17.87
CA VAL A 95 16.04 -16.45 -18.78
C VAL A 95 17.40 -15.92 -19.21
N ALA A 96 18.45 -16.72 -19.03
CA ALA A 96 19.79 -16.39 -19.49
C ALA A 96 20.32 -17.50 -20.41
N TRP A 97 21.09 -17.12 -21.44
CA TRP A 97 21.73 -18.07 -22.36
C TRP A 97 22.94 -17.41 -23.05
N GLY A 98 23.72 -18.22 -23.77
CA GLY A 98 24.89 -17.75 -24.51
C GLY A 98 26.20 -17.95 -23.74
N ALA A 99 27.21 -17.14 -24.07
CA ALA A 99 28.56 -17.29 -23.53
C ALA A 99 28.61 -17.12 -22.00
N GLY A 100 29.34 -17.99 -21.31
CA GLY A 100 29.53 -17.94 -19.85
C GLY A 100 28.28 -18.28 -19.01
N VAL A 101 27.14 -18.57 -19.65
CA VAL A 101 25.92 -18.99 -18.95
C VAL A 101 25.89 -20.50 -18.83
N LYS A 102 25.60 -20.98 -17.62
CA LYS A 102 25.54 -22.41 -17.32
C LYS A 102 24.36 -23.11 -18.01
N SER A 103 24.60 -24.31 -18.54
CA SER A 103 23.55 -25.13 -19.13
C SER A 103 22.54 -25.60 -18.08
N SER A 104 21.27 -25.70 -18.50
CA SER A 104 20.17 -26.15 -17.64
C SER A 104 20.39 -27.56 -17.11
N LYS A 105 20.16 -27.77 -15.80
CA LYS A 105 20.24 -29.08 -15.17
C LYS A 105 18.89 -29.81 -15.26
N PRO A 106 18.88 -31.16 -15.39
CA PRO A 106 17.65 -31.94 -15.29
C PRO A 106 17.01 -31.80 -13.91
N ALA A 107 15.69 -31.77 -13.84
CA ALA A 107 14.97 -31.68 -12.58
C ALA A 107 15.30 -32.90 -11.68
N SER A 108 15.76 -32.63 -10.45
CA SER A 108 15.99 -33.67 -9.44
C SER A 108 14.70 -33.99 -8.70
N ARG A 109 14.41 -35.29 -8.52
CA ARG A 109 13.24 -35.78 -7.74
C ARG A 109 13.21 -35.31 -6.27
N ASN A 110 14.34 -34.82 -5.74
CA ASN A 110 14.51 -34.50 -4.32
C ASN A 110 14.52 -32.99 -4.01
N GLN A 111 14.11 -32.11 -4.92
CA GLN A 111 13.97 -30.68 -4.61
C GLN A 111 12.70 -30.43 -3.78
N SER A 112 12.83 -30.60 -2.46
CA SER A 112 11.78 -30.35 -1.46
C SER A 112 11.80 -28.95 -0.86
N HIS A 113 12.54 -28.00 -1.46
CA HIS A 113 12.79 -26.68 -0.86
C HIS A 113 12.59 -25.56 -1.87
N GLY A 114 11.37 -25.39 -2.39
CA GLY A 114 11.06 -24.28 -3.30
C GLY A 114 9.61 -24.30 -3.80
N ILE A 115 9.23 -23.22 -4.50
CA ILE A 115 7.96 -23.16 -5.22
C ILE A 115 8.07 -24.09 -6.44
N PRO A 116 7.20 -25.11 -6.58
CA PRO A 116 7.29 -26.03 -7.71
C PRO A 116 7.18 -25.27 -9.03
N THR A 117 7.95 -25.71 -10.04
CA THR A 117 7.83 -25.19 -11.41
C THR A 117 6.39 -25.39 -11.89
N PRO A 118 5.67 -24.33 -12.30
CA PRO A 118 4.31 -24.47 -12.80
C PRO A 118 4.25 -25.43 -14.00
N ASN A 119 3.36 -26.42 -13.94
CA ASN A 119 3.17 -27.40 -15.02
C ASN A 119 2.85 -26.72 -16.36
N GLU A 120 2.14 -25.59 -16.31
CA GLU A 120 1.75 -24.78 -17.46
C GLU A 120 2.93 -24.23 -18.27
N TRP A 121 4.12 -24.11 -17.65
CA TRP A 121 5.31 -23.64 -18.36
C TRP A 121 5.91 -24.72 -19.28
N GLY A 122 5.56 -25.99 -19.08
CA GLY A 122 6.18 -27.10 -19.82
C GLY A 122 7.65 -27.33 -19.48
N LEU A 123 8.16 -26.73 -18.39
CA LEU A 123 9.57 -26.79 -17.97
C LEU A 123 9.82 -27.74 -16.79
N GLY A 124 8.88 -28.63 -16.46
CA GLY A 124 8.99 -29.53 -15.31
C GLY A 124 10.16 -30.53 -15.36
N GLY A 125 10.78 -30.73 -16.53
CA GLY A 125 11.98 -31.54 -16.69
C GLY A 125 13.30 -30.82 -16.41
N ILE A 126 13.26 -29.50 -16.16
CA ILE A 126 14.42 -28.64 -15.94
C ILE A 126 14.38 -28.10 -14.52
N GLU A 127 15.54 -28.05 -13.87
CA GLU A 127 15.72 -27.44 -12.56
C GLU A 127 15.45 -25.93 -12.62
N ARG A 128 14.59 -25.45 -11.71
CA ARG A 128 14.28 -24.04 -11.56
C ARG A 128 15.25 -23.38 -10.58
N ALA A 129 15.83 -22.26 -10.98
CA ALA A 129 16.70 -21.43 -10.14
C ALA A 129 16.14 -20.01 -10.02
N ASP A 130 15.48 -19.73 -8.89
CA ASP A 130 14.96 -18.39 -8.58
C ASP A 130 16.07 -17.52 -7.95
N VAL A 131 16.07 -16.23 -8.27
CA VAL A 131 17.00 -15.23 -7.72
C VAL A 131 16.24 -13.95 -7.36
N ASN A 132 16.84 -13.08 -6.55
CA ASN A 132 16.29 -11.74 -6.36
C ASN A 132 16.60 -10.87 -7.57
N GLN A 133 15.76 -9.89 -7.90
CA GLN A 133 16.02 -8.99 -9.03
C GLN A 133 17.37 -8.25 -8.90
N ALA A 134 17.80 -7.94 -7.67
CA ALA A 134 19.10 -7.33 -7.40
C ALA A 134 20.29 -8.20 -7.83
N ASP A 135 20.11 -9.52 -7.91
CA ASP A 135 21.14 -10.52 -8.25
C ASP A 135 21.43 -10.57 -9.76
N ILE A 136 20.57 -9.97 -10.59
CA ILE A 136 20.79 -9.85 -12.04
C ILE A 136 21.99 -8.93 -12.34
N SER A 137 22.17 -7.89 -11.52
CA SER A 137 23.29 -6.95 -11.65
C SER A 137 24.66 -7.64 -11.50
N PRO A 138 24.94 -8.40 -10.42
CA PRO A 138 26.17 -9.15 -10.33
C PRO A 138 26.30 -10.25 -11.38
N LEU A 139 25.20 -10.92 -11.78
CA LEU A 139 25.23 -11.86 -12.90
C LEU A 139 25.76 -11.20 -14.19
N MET A 140 25.22 -10.02 -14.55
CA MET A 140 25.67 -9.25 -15.71
C MET A 140 27.16 -8.87 -15.61
N SER A 141 27.59 -8.34 -14.47
CA SER A 141 28.99 -7.96 -14.25
C SER A 141 29.94 -9.15 -14.39
N THR A 142 29.57 -10.31 -13.85
CA THR A 142 30.39 -11.52 -13.98
C THR A 142 30.48 -12.01 -15.42
N LEU A 143 29.36 -12.05 -16.15
CA LEU A 143 29.36 -12.46 -17.57
C LEU A 143 30.18 -11.50 -18.46
N LEU A 144 30.21 -10.20 -18.11
CA LEU A 144 31.01 -9.19 -18.82
C LEU A 144 32.48 -9.16 -18.38
N GLY A 145 32.86 -9.88 -17.31
CA GLY A 145 34.19 -9.75 -16.70
C GLY A 145 34.48 -8.35 -16.15
N GLN A 146 33.45 -7.66 -15.64
CA GLN A 146 33.54 -6.29 -15.13
C GLN A 146 33.37 -6.23 -13.61
N PRO A 147 33.90 -5.19 -12.94
CA PRO A 147 33.62 -4.94 -11.54
C PRO A 147 32.11 -4.86 -11.24
N TYR A 148 31.71 -5.31 -10.06
CA TYR A 148 30.33 -5.21 -9.60
C TYR A 148 29.92 -3.74 -9.38
N PRO A 149 28.66 -3.35 -9.70
CA PRO A 149 28.24 -1.96 -9.58
C PRO A 149 28.33 -1.45 -8.14
N VAL A 150 28.68 -0.17 -7.98
CA VAL A 150 29.05 0.40 -6.67
C VAL A 150 27.98 0.29 -5.59
N ASN A 151 26.71 0.28 -5.99
CA ASN A 151 25.54 0.20 -5.09
C ASN A 151 24.84 -1.17 -5.14
N SER A 152 25.47 -2.19 -5.73
CA SER A 152 24.87 -3.51 -5.85
C SER A 152 24.83 -4.21 -4.49
N VAL A 153 23.63 -4.58 -4.04
CA VAL A 153 23.42 -5.47 -2.88
C VAL A 153 23.10 -6.90 -3.32
N GLY A 154 23.14 -7.16 -4.63
CA GLY A 154 22.85 -8.46 -5.22
C GLY A 154 23.94 -9.48 -4.90
N ILE A 155 23.51 -10.73 -4.79
CA ILE A 155 24.33 -11.91 -4.59
C ILE A 155 24.58 -12.54 -5.96
N LEU A 156 25.83 -12.87 -6.30
CA LEU A 156 26.15 -13.58 -7.54
C LEU A 156 25.41 -14.94 -7.60
N PRO A 157 24.49 -15.19 -8.56
CA PRO A 157 23.80 -16.46 -8.66
C PRO A 157 24.65 -17.49 -9.42
N LEU A 158 25.44 -18.28 -8.70
CA LEU A 158 26.37 -19.27 -9.28
C LEU A 158 25.67 -20.35 -10.13
N ASP A 159 24.38 -20.60 -9.95
CA ASP A 159 23.62 -21.54 -10.78
C ASP A 159 23.49 -21.08 -12.25
N TYR A 160 23.66 -19.78 -12.51
CA TYR A 160 23.57 -19.20 -13.86
C TYR A 160 24.93 -19.08 -14.57
N VAL A 161 26.04 -19.29 -13.87
CA VAL A 161 27.38 -18.95 -14.38
C VAL A 161 28.20 -20.22 -14.61
N ASP A 162 28.83 -20.32 -15.78
CA ASP A 162 29.73 -21.40 -16.16
C ASP A 162 31.19 -20.96 -16.00
N LEU A 163 31.72 -21.12 -14.79
CA LEU A 163 33.09 -20.77 -14.42
C LEU A 163 33.79 -21.97 -13.79
N ALA A 164 35.12 -22.03 -13.92
CA ALA A 164 35.92 -23.00 -13.18
C ALA A 164 35.85 -22.71 -11.66
N GLU A 165 36.12 -23.71 -10.82
CA GLU A 165 35.95 -23.60 -9.36
C GLU A 165 36.73 -22.42 -8.76
N GLY A 166 37.98 -22.20 -9.18
CA GLY A 166 38.78 -21.07 -8.72
C GLY A 166 38.19 -19.71 -9.14
N GLU A 167 37.73 -19.59 -10.38
CA GLU A 167 37.10 -18.37 -10.90
C GLU A 167 35.78 -18.07 -10.20
N GLN A 168 34.99 -19.09 -9.84
CA GLN A 168 33.78 -18.92 -9.05
C GLN A 168 34.09 -18.31 -7.68
N VAL A 169 35.11 -18.82 -6.98
CA VAL A 169 35.52 -18.29 -5.67
C VAL A 169 36.01 -16.85 -5.79
N GLU A 170 36.82 -16.53 -6.80
CA GLU A 170 37.29 -15.17 -7.05
C GLU A 170 36.13 -14.21 -7.37
N ALA A 171 35.18 -14.64 -8.20
CA ALA A 171 33.99 -13.87 -8.53
C ALA A 171 33.12 -13.61 -7.31
N VAL A 172 32.92 -14.62 -6.44
CA VAL A 172 32.19 -14.46 -5.17
C VAL A 172 32.94 -13.55 -4.21
N LEU A 173 34.26 -13.69 -4.07
CA LEU A 173 35.07 -12.80 -3.24
C LEU A 173 34.98 -11.35 -3.72
N ALA A 174 35.03 -11.10 -5.03
CA ALA A 174 34.86 -9.77 -5.58
C ALA A 174 33.45 -9.19 -5.30
N ASN A 175 32.40 -10.01 -5.36
CA ASN A 175 31.04 -9.62 -4.98
C ASN A 175 30.96 -9.28 -3.48
N THR A 176 31.57 -10.11 -2.64
CA THR A 176 31.70 -9.89 -1.19
C THR A 176 32.44 -8.59 -0.88
N LYS A 177 33.59 -8.34 -1.52
CA LYS A 177 34.36 -7.11 -1.35
C LYS A 177 33.56 -5.87 -1.75
N GLN A 178 32.75 -5.95 -2.82
CA GLN A 178 31.89 -4.84 -3.24
C GLN A 178 30.84 -4.49 -2.18
N ILE A 179 30.15 -5.49 -1.63
CA ILE A 179 29.14 -5.29 -0.57
C ILE A 179 29.80 -4.81 0.72
N LEU A 180 30.95 -5.38 1.09
CA LEU A 180 31.73 -4.97 2.25
C LEU A 180 32.17 -3.51 2.14
N ASN A 181 32.65 -3.05 0.99
CA ASN A 181 33.04 -1.66 0.79
C ASN A 181 31.86 -0.68 0.97
N GLN A 182 30.65 -1.07 0.56
CA GLN A 182 29.45 -0.28 0.85
C GLN A 182 29.19 -0.19 2.36
N PHE A 183 29.31 -1.30 3.07
CA PHE A 183 29.20 -1.33 4.53
C PHE A 183 30.24 -0.40 5.17
N LEU A 184 31.52 -0.52 4.80
CA LEU A 184 32.60 0.31 5.33
C LEU A 184 32.34 1.79 5.05
N ARG A 185 31.86 2.13 3.86
CA ARG A 185 31.51 3.51 3.51
C ARG A 185 30.35 4.03 4.35
N LYS A 186 29.28 3.25 4.56
CA LYS A 186 28.15 3.65 5.40
C LYS A 186 28.56 3.80 6.86
N SER A 187 29.37 2.88 7.37
CA SER A 187 29.96 2.94 8.71
C SER A 187 30.76 4.22 8.91
N TYR A 188 31.68 4.51 7.99
CA TYR A 188 32.48 5.73 8.02
C TYR A 188 31.63 7.00 7.98
N ILE A 189 30.67 7.07 7.05
CA ILE A 189 29.76 8.21 6.95
C ILE A 189 29.02 8.40 8.28
N LYS A 190 28.42 7.34 8.84
CA LYS A 190 27.68 7.45 10.11
C LYS A 190 28.60 7.85 11.27
N GLN A 191 29.80 7.28 11.34
CA GLN A 191 30.80 7.64 12.36
C GLN A 191 31.24 9.10 12.27
N SER A 192 31.33 9.68 11.07
CA SER A 192 31.85 11.04 10.89
C SER A 192 30.93 12.14 11.40
N HIS A 193 29.64 11.85 11.63
CA HIS A 193 28.66 12.84 12.12
C HIS A 193 27.87 12.38 13.34
N SER A 194 27.94 11.11 13.76
CA SER A 194 27.21 10.66 14.95
C SER A 194 27.92 11.11 16.23
N LEU A 195 27.18 11.72 17.16
CA LEU A 195 27.71 12.07 18.48
C LEU A 195 28.04 10.81 19.31
N TYR A 196 27.20 9.78 19.18
CA TYR A 196 27.39 8.48 19.80
C TYR A 196 27.35 7.36 18.76
N PHE A 197 28.52 7.04 18.21
CA PHE A 197 28.66 5.99 17.23
C PHE A 197 28.78 4.61 17.89
N LYS A 198 27.93 3.67 17.45
CA LYS A 198 27.98 2.26 17.82
C LYS A 198 28.36 1.46 16.56
N PRO A 199 29.55 0.84 16.53
CA PRO A 199 29.96 0.04 15.39
C PRO A 199 29.14 -1.26 15.29
N PHE A 200 29.15 -1.85 14.10
CA PHE A 200 28.63 -3.20 13.89
C PHE A 200 29.73 -4.23 14.21
N GLU A 201 29.77 -4.65 15.48
CA GLU A 201 30.80 -5.55 16.03
C GLU A 201 31.11 -6.82 15.22
N PRO A 202 30.13 -7.51 14.58
CA PRO A 202 30.43 -8.73 13.82
C PRO A 202 31.43 -8.56 12.68
N LEU A 203 31.63 -7.32 12.20
CA LEU A 203 32.60 -7.00 11.15
C LEU A 203 33.85 -6.29 11.67
N ALA A 204 34.09 -6.21 12.99
CA ALA A 204 35.29 -5.54 13.52
C ALA A 204 36.60 -6.11 12.96
N ASN A 205 36.67 -7.43 12.75
CA ASN A 205 37.86 -8.14 12.27
C ASN A 205 37.80 -8.51 10.78
N TYR A 206 37.03 -7.77 9.96
CA TYR A 206 36.82 -8.10 8.54
C TYR A 206 38.15 -8.24 7.75
N SER A 207 39.18 -7.44 8.08
CA SER A 207 40.47 -7.47 7.39
C SER A 207 41.15 -8.83 7.53
N SER A 208 41.22 -9.37 8.76
CA SER A 208 41.81 -10.69 9.00
C SER A 208 41.03 -11.81 8.31
N VAL A 209 39.71 -11.66 8.18
CA VAL A 209 38.88 -12.62 7.43
C VAL A 209 39.21 -12.55 5.94
N LEU A 210 39.38 -11.36 5.36
CA LEU A 210 39.81 -11.20 3.97
C LEU A 210 41.19 -11.81 3.71
N ASP A 211 42.17 -11.52 4.56
CA ASP A 211 43.53 -12.07 4.45
C ASP A 211 43.50 -13.60 4.44
N LYS A 212 42.67 -14.20 5.33
CA LYS A 212 42.47 -15.64 5.38
C LYS A 212 41.79 -16.21 4.12
N ILE A 213 40.83 -15.49 3.54
CA ILE A 213 40.21 -15.93 2.27
C ILE A 213 41.26 -15.95 1.16
N GLU A 214 42.09 -14.91 1.06
CA GLU A 214 43.14 -14.82 0.04
C GLU A 214 44.19 -15.91 0.21
N GLU A 215 44.57 -16.24 1.45
CA GLU A 215 45.44 -17.38 1.76
C GLU A 215 44.82 -18.71 1.30
N LEU A 216 43.54 -18.95 1.59
CA LEU A 216 42.82 -20.16 1.16
C LEU A 216 42.73 -20.28 -0.36
N ILE A 217 42.52 -19.17 -1.07
CA ILE A 217 42.55 -19.14 -2.54
C ILE A 217 43.95 -19.49 -3.05
N SER A 218 45.00 -18.91 -2.45
CA SER A 218 46.39 -19.16 -2.86
C SER A 218 46.82 -20.62 -2.67
N THR A 219 46.29 -21.28 -1.63
CA THR A 219 46.51 -22.69 -1.32
C THR A 219 45.54 -23.63 -2.05
N LYS A 220 44.64 -23.09 -2.88
CA LYS A 220 43.61 -23.80 -3.66
C LYS A 220 42.57 -24.54 -2.81
N ASP A 221 42.38 -24.16 -1.55
CA ASP A 221 41.24 -24.59 -0.74
C ASP A 221 39.99 -23.75 -1.08
N TYR A 222 39.46 -24.00 -2.27
CA TYR A 222 38.33 -23.25 -2.83
C TYR A 222 37.03 -23.43 -2.03
N GLN A 223 36.80 -24.60 -1.46
CA GLN A 223 35.59 -24.86 -0.67
C GLN A 223 35.56 -24.01 0.61
N SER A 224 36.67 -23.97 1.35
CA SER A 224 36.77 -23.15 2.56
C SER A 224 36.72 -21.65 2.22
N ALA A 225 37.41 -21.23 1.15
CA ALA A 225 37.40 -19.85 0.68
C ALA A 225 36.00 -19.38 0.26
N MET A 226 35.25 -20.21 -0.47
CA MET A 226 33.87 -19.93 -0.85
C MET A 226 33.01 -19.69 0.38
N LYS A 227 32.98 -20.65 1.30
CA LYS A 227 32.16 -20.58 2.52
C LYS A 227 32.48 -19.34 3.36
N LEU A 228 33.77 -19.01 3.50
CA LEU A 228 34.19 -17.84 4.27
C LEU A 228 33.82 -16.53 3.56
N SER A 229 33.91 -16.47 2.23
CA SER A 229 33.48 -15.33 1.41
C SER A 229 31.98 -15.09 1.49
N GLU A 230 31.17 -16.15 1.46
CA GLU A 230 29.71 -16.05 1.60
C GLU A 230 29.28 -15.62 3.00
N ASN A 231 29.95 -16.13 4.03
CA ASN A 231 29.72 -15.71 5.41
C ASN A 231 30.06 -14.23 5.62
N LEU A 232 31.20 -13.77 5.08
CA LEU A 232 31.57 -12.36 5.12
C LEU A 232 30.57 -11.47 4.37
N ARG A 233 30.09 -11.91 3.20
CA ARG A 233 29.03 -11.23 2.44
C ARG A 233 27.76 -11.10 3.25
N LYS A 234 27.32 -12.19 3.88
CA LYS A 234 26.13 -12.21 4.73
C LYS A 234 26.25 -11.19 5.87
N LEU A 235 27.37 -11.20 6.59
CA LEU A 235 27.63 -10.22 7.64
C LEU A 235 27.66 -8.78 7.10
N ALA A 236 28.21 -8.55 5.90
CA ALA A 236 28.21 -7.24 5.26
C ALA A 236 26.80 -6.76 4.89
N LEU A 237 25.93 -7.64 4.39
CA LEU A 237 24.51 -7.34 4.16
C LEU A 237 23.77 -7.03 5.47
N ASP A 238 24.00 -7.82 6.52
CA ASP A 238 23.43 -7.57 7.86
C ASP A 238 23.91 -6.22 8.42
N GLY A 239 25.19 -5.89 8.21
CA GLY A 239 25.77 -4.60 8.59
C GLY A 239 25.21 -3.42 7.78
N LEU A 240 24.92 -3.62 6.49
CA LEU A 240 24.23 -2.62 5.68
C LEU A 240 22.81 -2.36 6.21
N HIS A 241 22.08 -3.43 6.56
CA HIS A 241 20.76 -3.33 7.16
C HIS A 241 20.82 -2.59 8.51
N TYR A 242 21.78 -2.93 9.37
CA TYR A 242 22.03 -2.24 10.63
C TYR A 242 22.17 -0.72 10.45
N PHE A 243 22.94 -0.27 9.45
CA PHE A 243 23.08 1.17 9.18
C PHE A 243 21.87 1.80 8.48
N GLN A 244 21.09 1.03 7.71
CA GLN A 244 19.82 1.51 7.15
C GLN A 244 18.77 1.76 8.24
N THR A 245 18.75 0.93 9.28
CA THR A 245 17.80 1.05 10.40
C THR A 245 18.43 1.66 11.65
N TYR A 246 19.59 2.29 11.54
CA TYR A 246 20.37 2.74 12.70
C TYR A 246 19.59 3.70 13.60
N ASP A 247 18.90 4.66 12.99
CA ASP A 247 18.13 5.69 13.68
C ASP A 247 16.65 5.29 13.88
N TRP A 248 16.28 4.06 13.51
CA TRP A 248 14.88 3.60 13.49
C TRP A 248 14.20 3.75 14.85
N MET A 249 14.87 3.36 15.94
CA MET A 249 14.28 3.43 17.29
C MET A 249 14.00 4.88 17.71
N MET A 250 14.93 5.80 17.42
CA MET A 250 14.75 7.23 17.71
C MET A 250 13.58 7.79 16.90
N LEU A 251 13.59 7.56 15.58
CA LEU A 251 12.55 8.07 14.69
C LEU A 251 11.18 7.50 15.04
N MET A 252 11.09 6.19 15.30
CA MET A 252 9.85 5.53 15.71
C MET A 252 9.33 6.09 17.03
N THR A 253 10.21 6.33 18.00
CA THR A 253 9.84 6.93 19.29
C THR A 253 9.30 8.35 19.09
N MET A 254 10.01 9.21 18.33
CA MET A 254 9.58 10.58 18.08
C MET A 254 8.25 10.64 17.33
N VAL A 255 8.10 9.86 16.26
CA VAL A 255 6.87 9.81 15.47
C VAL A 255 5.69 9.29 16.32
N THR A 256 5.91 8.24 17.12
CA THR A 256 4.88 7.70 18.02
C THR A 256 4.46 8.72 19.08
N LEU A 257 5.42 9.39 19.72
CA LEU A 257 5.13 10.48 20.66
C LEU A 257 4.43 11.65 19.99
N GLY A 258 4.74 11.95 18.73
CA GLY A 258 4.06 12.94 17.92
C GLY A 258 2.59 12.57 17.69
N TYR A 259 2.30 11.34 17.28
CA TYR A 259 0.92 10.85 17.09
C TYR A 259 0.13 10.82 18.40
N ILE A 260 0.72 10.30 19.48
CA ILE A 260 0.09 10.32 20.81
C ILE A 260 -0.19 11.76 21.24
N GLY A 261 0.80 12.64 21.09
CA GLY A 261 0.66 14.06 21.39
C GLY A 261 -0.47 14.70 20.58
N TRP A 262 -0.57 14.41 19.30
CA TRP A 262 -1.63 14.93 18.45
C TRP A 262 -3.02 14.47 18.90
N ILE A 263 -3.18 13.18 19.21
CA ILE A 263 -4.44 12.62 19.73
C ILE A 263 -4.81 13.29 21.06
N VAL A 264 -3.88 13.40 22.00
CA VAL A 264 -4.13 14.04 23.30
C VAL A 264 -4.49 15.51 23.13
N TYR A 265 -3.77 16.23 22.27
CA TYR A 265 -4.06 17.63 21.96
C TYR A 265 -5.47 17.81 21.38
N LEU A 266 -5.87 16.95 20.43
CA LEU A 266 -7.22 16.96 19.87
C LEU A 266 -8.28 16.66 20.94
N VAL A 267 -8.05 15.69 21.82
CA VAL A 267 -8.98 15.38 22.91
C VAL A 267 -9.13 16.58 23.85
N ILE A 268 -8.03 17.21 24.25
CA ILE A 268 -8.07 18.43 25.08
C ILE A 268 -8.85 19.53 24.37
N HIS A 269 -8.55 19.78 23.10
CA HIS A 269 -9.23 20.79 22.31
C HIS A 269 -10.74 20.51 22.22
N VAL A 270 -11.14 19.26 21.95
CA VAL A 270 -12.56 18.87 21.88
C VAL A 270 -13.24 19.06 23.23
N LEU A 271 -12.61 18.63 24.33
CA LEU A 271 -13.13 18.82 25.67
C LEU A 271 -13.27 20.32 26.01
N GLN A 272 -12.31 21.15 25.63
CA GLN A 272 -12.33 22.58 25.92
C GLN A 272 -13.33 23.36 25.05
N SER A 273 -13.47 23.01 23.77
CA SER A 273 -14.27 23.82 22.83
C SER A 273 -15.71 23.32 22.65
N TYR A 274 -15.98 22.04 22.88
CA TYR A 274 -17.26 21.42 22.54
C TYR A 274 -17.99 20.78 23.72
N THR A 275 -17.46 20.91 24.94
CA THR A 275 -18.14 20.41 26.14
C THR A 275 -18.31 21.51 27.17
N SER A 276 -19.28 21.36 28.08
CA SER A 276 -19.46 22.28 29.21
C SER A 276 -18.44 22.07 30.35
N LEU A 277 -17.38 21.29 30.10
CA LEU A 277 -16.38 20.93 31.11
C LEU A 277 -15.57 22.14 31.60
N PRO A 278 -15.10 23.05 30.74
CA PRO A 278 -14.41 24.25 31.18
C PRO A 278 -15.27 25.10 32.12
N ASP A 279 -16.56 25.27 31.83
CA ASP A 279 -17.47 26.05 32.68
C ASP A 279 -17.72 25.41 34.04
N ARG A 280 -17.66 24.07 34.13
CA ARG A 280 -17.73 23.34 35.41
C ARG A 280 -16.44 23.52 36.21
N ILE A 281 -15.29 23.34 35.55
CA ILE A 281 -13.96 23.50 36.16
C ILE A 281 -13.76 24.94 36.65
N MET A 282 -14.14 25.94 35.85
CA MET A 282 -14.02 27.36 36.22
C MET A 282 -14.89 27.72 37.43
N ARG A 283 -16.07 27.10 37.60
CA ARG A 283 -16.92 27.30 38.78
C ARG A 283 -16.35 26.68 40.05
N GLU A 284 -15.69 25.51 39.95
CA GLU A 284 -15.02 24.87 41.09
C GLU A 284 -13.68 25.56 41.46
N GLU A 285 -12.92 26.07 40.48
CA GLU A 285 -11.59 26.67 40.70
C GLU A 285 -11.62 28.18 41.03
N GLN A 286 -12.75 28.88 40.87
CA GLN A 286 -12.90 30.30 41.23
C GLN A 286 -12.63 30.63 42.71
N ALA A 287 -12.43 29.63 43.58
CA ALA A 287 -12.00 29.83 44.96
C ALA A 287 -10.49 30.09 45.15
N VAL A 288 -9.62 29.94 44.13
CA VAL A 288 -8.17 30.17 44.25
C VAL A 288 -7.61 30.92 43.02
N GLN A 289 -7.19 32.18 43.24
CA GLN A 289 -6.57 33.19 42.36
C GLN A 289 -5.40 32.69 41.43
N PRO A 290 -4.76 33.54 40.57
CA PRO A 290 -5.19 34.15 39.31
C PRO A 290 -4.39 33.61 38.07
N LYS A 291 -4.61 34.24 36.91
CA LYS A 291 -4.06 33.97 35.56
C LYS A 291 -2.52 34.09 35.48
N ASN A 292 -1.76 33.04 35.77
CA ASN A 292 -0.38 32.95 35.25
C ASN A 292 -0.45 32.35 33.85
N LYS A 293 -0.18 33.17 32.82
CA LYS A 293 0.04 32.68 31.46
C LYS A 293 1.14 31.61 31.51
N PRO A 294 1.03 30.47 30.80
CA PRO A 294 2.04 29.40 30.82
C PRO A 294 3.32 29.76 30.05
N ARG A 295 3.80 31.02 30.18
CA ARG A 295 4.99 31.57 29.53
C ARG A 295 6.24 30.73 29.84
N LYS A 296 6.35 30.18 31.06
CA LYS A 296 7.45 29.29 31.45
C LYS A 296 7.48 28.00 30.62
N VAL A 297 6.31 27.40 30.33
CA VAL A 297 6.22 26.17 29.53
C VAL A 297 6.62 26.44 28.08
N TYR A 298 6.15 27.54 27.50
CA TYR A 298 6.55 27.92 26.14
C TYR A 298 8.05 28.24 26.03
N ILE A 299 8.63 28.93 27.01
CA ILE A 299 10.08 29.18 27.04
C ILE A 299 10.84 27.85 27.10
N LEU A 300 10.44 26.92 27.97
CA LEU A 300 11.06 25.61 28.07
C LEU A 300 10.90 24.80 26.77
N GLY A 301 9.71 24.81 26.16
CA GLY A 301 9.45 24.16 24.88
C GLY A 301 10.31 24.71 23.75
N CYS A 302 10.46 26.04 23.65
CA CYS A 302 11.36 26.67 22.68
C CYS A 302 12.84 26.33 22.94
N MET A 303 13.27 26.25 24.21
CA MET A 303 14.63 25.82 24.55
C MET A 303 14.88 24.36 24.17
N LEU A 304 13.93 23.46 24.46
CA LEU A 304 14.01 22.05 24.08
C LEU A 304 14.04 21.88 22.55
N MET A 305 13.16 22.60 21.85
CA MET A 305 13.14 22.65 20.39
C MET A 305 14.49 23.08 19.82
N GLY A 306 15.06 24.18 20.35
CA GLY A 306 16.37 24.68 19.96
C GLY A 306 17.49 23.67 20.24
N ALA A 307 17.48 23.05 21.42
CA ALA A 307 18.46 22.03 21.81
C ALA A 307 18.43 20.82 20.86
N PHE A 308 17.25 20.23 20.62
CA PHE A 308 17.12 19.12 19.66
C PHE A 308 17.49 19.54 18.23
N SER A 309 17.13 20.75 17.81
CA SER A 309 17.49 21.25 16.48
C SER A 309 19.01 21.40 16.31
N ILE A 310 19.71 21.87 17.36
CA ILE A 310 21.17 21.96 17.37
C ILE A 310 21.80 20.57 17.35
N LEU A 311 21.31 19.63 18.17
CA LEU A 311 21.80 18.25 18.20
C LEU A 311 21.67 17.59 16.82
N LEU A 312 20.48 17.67 16.20
CA LEU A 312 20.24 17.11 14.87
C LEU A 312 21.07 17.79 13.77
N TYR A 313 21.33 19.09 13.91
CA TYR A 313 22.20 19.84 13.01
C TYR A 313 23.65 19.37 13.11
N ILE A 314 24.17 19.18 14.33
CA ILE A 314 25.50 18.63 14.57
C ILE A 314 25.60 17.21 13.99
N GLU A 315 24.53 16.42 14.09
CA GLU A 315 24.47 15.08 13.51
C GLU A 315 24.22 15.05 11.99
N ASN A 316 24.21 16.21 11.30
CA ASN A 316 23.90 16.29 9.86
C ASN A 316 22.63 15.53 9.45
N SER A 317 21.62 15.54 10.33
CA SER A 317 20.37 14.82 10.11
C SER A 317 19.58 15.42 8.95
N SER A 318 18.83 14.57 8.24
CA SER A 318 17.93 15.03 7.16
C SER A 318 16.88 16.01 7.71
N PRO A 319 16.42 17.01 6.93
CA PRO A 319 15.39 17.97 7.36
C PRO A 319 14.12 17.34 7.93
N LEU A 320 13.78 16.11 7.51
CA LEU A 320 12.62 15.38 8.04
C LEU A 320 12.76 15.06 9.54
N TYR A 321 13.97 14.78 10.03
CA TYR A 321 14.22 14.53 11.45
C TYR A 321 13.91 15.76 12.30
N HIS A 322 14.28 16.93 11.79
CA HIS A 322 13.95 18.21 12.42
C HIS A 322 12.43 18.41 12.43
N ALA A 323 11.74 18.16 11.33
CA ALA A 323 10.29 18.32 11.24
C ALA A 323 9.53 17.40 12.23
N TYR A 324 9.88 16.12 12.30
CA TYR A 324 9.24 15.17 13.23
C TYR A 324 9.50 15.53 14.69
N THR A 325 10.74 15.87 15.04
CA THR A 325 11.11 16.25 16.41
C THR A 325 10.44 17.56 16.78
N ALA A 326 10.41 18.54 15.87
CA ALA A 326 9.79 19.83 16.10
C ALA A 326 8.29 19.74 16.32
N MET A 327 7.58 19.01 15.44
CA MET A 327 6.16 18.77 15.60
C MET A 327 5.85 18.12 16.95
N THR A 328 6.65 17.12 17.33
CA THR A 328 6.49 16.41 18.62
C THR A 328 6.68 17.37 19.79
N VAL A 329 7.79 18.10 19.85
CA VAL A 329 8.06 19.08 20.92
C VAL A 329 6.98 20.16 20.98
N PHE A 330 6.52 20.64 19.82
CA PHE A 330 5.44 21.62 19.73
C PHE A 330 4.15 21.09 20.36
N LEU A 331 3.67 19.91 19.94
CA LEU A 331 2.43 19.31 20.46
C LEU A 331 2.50 19.10 21.98
N TRP A 332 3.60 18.55 22.48
CA TRP A 332 3.77 18.35 23.92
C TRP A 332 3.89 19.68 24.68
N THR A 333 4.49 20.71 24.09
CA THR A 333 4.48 22.06 24.67
C THR A 333 3.06 22.62 24.76
N GLN A 334 2.22 22.43 23.73
CA GLN A 334 0.81 22.86 23.76
C GLN A 334 0.03 22.13 24.87
N ILE A 335 0.15 20.80 24.95
CA ILE A 335 -0.51 19.97 25.98
C ILE A 335 -0.09 20.40 27.38
N LEU A 336 1.21 20.55 27.63
CA LEU A 336 1.73 20.96 28.94
C LEU A 336 1.37 22.40 29.28
N SER A 337 1.11 23.26 28.29
CA SER A 337 0.66 24.62 28.55
C SER A 337 -0.74 24.64 29.19
N GLU A 338 -1.54 23.61 28.92
CA GLU A 338 -2.87 23.36 29.50
C GLU A 338 -2.82 22.60 30.84
N TYR A 339 -1.69 22.62 31.56
CA TYR A 339 -1.50 21.86 32.81
C TYR A 339 -2.58 22.09 33.87
N ARG A 340 -3.18 23.29 33.93
CA ARG A 340 -4.26 23.61 34.88
C ARG A 340 -5.51 22.81 34.55
N PHE A 341 -5.93 22.84 33.29
CA PHE A 341 -7.06 22.07 32.80
C PHE A 341 -6.83 20.58 32.98
N LEU A 342 -5.62 20.09 32.67
CA LEU A 342 -5.24 18.69 32.90
C LEU A 342 -5.30 18.29 34.38
N ASN A 343 -4.79 19.14 35.28
CA ASN A 343 -4.84 18.88 36.72
C ASN A 343 -6.27 18.91 37.26
N ALA A 344 -7.11 19.83 36.80
CA ALA A 344 -8.53 19.89 37.16
C ALA A 344 -9.30 18.66 36.64
N LEU A 345 -9.08 18.28 35.38
CA LEU A 345 -9.61 17.06 34.78
C LEU A 345 -9.20 15.82 35.58
N TRP A 346 -7.94 15.71 35.96
CA TRP A 346 -7.43 14.62 36.78
C TRP A 346 -8.09 14.56 38.17
N LYS A 347 -8.24 15.71 38.85
CA LYS A 347 -8.95 15.78 40.13
C LYS A 347 -10.42 15.36 39.99
N MET A 348 -11.09 15.80 38.93
CA MET A 348 -12.48 15.42 38.66
C MET A 348 -12.59 13.91 38.42
N LEU A 349 -11.75 13.34 37.56
CA LEU A 349 -11.71 11.89 37.30
C LEU A 349 -11.45 11.07 38.56
N ARG A 350 -10.62 11.57 39.50
CA ARG A 350 -10.35 10.90 40.78
C ARG A 350 -11.51 10.97 41.78
N LYS A 351 -12.33 12.02 41.72
CA LYS A 351 -13.53 12.18 42.56
C LYS A 351 -14.69 11.30 42.08
N GLU A 352 -14.68 10.91 40.81
CA GLU A 352 -15.72 10.06 40.24
C GLU A 352 -15.73 8.66 40.86
N LYS A 353 -16.93 8.09 40.98
CA LYS A 353 -17.09 6.72 41.50
C LYS A 353 -16.40 5.73 40.58
N ALA A 354 -15.76 4.69 41.15
CA ALA A 354 -15.07 3.63 40.41
C ALA A 354 -15.93 3.03 39.27
N GLY A 355 -17.25 2.98 39.43
CA GLY A 355 -18.18 2.53 38.40
C GLY A 355 -18.14 3.34 37.09
N TYR A 356 -17.91 4.65 37.12
CA TYR A 356 -17.79 5.47 35.90
C TYR A 356 -16.47 5.22 35.18
N ILE A 357 -15.38 5.06 35.93
CA ILE A 357 -14.06 4.70 35.39
C ILE A 357 -14.13 3.32 34.73
N ILE A 358 -14.76 2.33 35.38
CA ILE A 358 -14.96 1.00 34.82
C ILE A 358 -15.77 1.08 33.52
N LYS A 359 -16.88 1.83 33.49
CA LYS A 359 -17.67 2.03 32.27
C LYS A 359 -16.85 2.66 31.15
N PHE A 360 -16.06 3.69 31.45
CA PHE A 360 -15.17 4.32 30.48
C PHE A 360 -14.14 3.33 29.92
N LEU A 361 -13.48 2.55 30.79
CA LEU A 361 -12.53 1.52 30.36
C LEU A 361 -13.19 0.45 29.48
N VAL A 362 -14.40 0.04 29.82
CA VAL A 362 -15.19 -0.89 28.99
C VAL A 362 -15.48 -0.27 27.62
N TYR A 363 -15.89 1.00 27.53
CA TYR A 363 -16.09 1.67 26.25
C TYR A 363 -14.80 1.79 25.42
N CYS A 364 -13.67 2.10 26.05
CA CYS A 364 -12.37 2.13 25.37
C CYS A 364 -11.99 0.74 24.83
N LEU A 365 -12.13 -0.31 25.64
CA LEU A 365 -11.87 -1.69 25.23
C LEU A 365 -12.77 -2.09 24.06
N MET A 366 -14.08 -1.82 24.15
CA MET A 366 -15.01 -2.10 23.06
C MET A 366 -14.66 -1.34 21.78
N SER A 367 -14.25 -0.08 21.88
CA SER A 367 -13.83 0.72 20.72
C SER A 367 -12.56 0.16 20.07
N LEU A 368 -11.59 -0.30 20.87
CA LEU A 368 -10.38 -0.96 20.37
C LEU A 368 -10.71 -2.28 19.67
N LEU A 369 -11.59 -3.09 20.24
CA LEU A 369 -12.05 -4.34 19.61
C LEU A 369 -12.75 -4.08 18.28
N VAL A 370 -13.58 -3.04 18.19
CA VAL A 370 -14.23 -2.63 16.94
C VAL A 370 -13.19 -2.13 15.93
N ALA A 371 -12.22 -1.32 16.36
CA ALA A 371 -11.16 -0.82 15.49
C ALA A 371 -10.30 -1.97 14.95
N GLU A 372 -9.89 -2.92 15.80
CA GLU A 372 -9.12 -4.09 15.39
C GLU A 372 -9.92 -4.98 14.43
N PHE A 373 -11.21 -5.18 14.70
CA PHE A 373 -12.11 -5.89 13.79
C PHE A 373 -12.19 -5.17 12.42
N LEU A 374 -12.29 -3.84 12.41
CA LEU A 374 -12.27 -3.06 11.17
C LEU A 374 -10.94 -3.22 10.42
N VAL A 375 -9.80 -3.17 11.11
CA VAL A 375 -8.48 -3.39 10.49
C VAL A 375 -8.40 -4.78 9.87
N HIS A 376 -8.78 -5.83 10.61
CA HIS A 376 -8.78 -7.20 10.09
C HIS A 376 -9.79 -7.41 8.95
N SER A 377 -10.87 -6.63 8.91
CA SER A 377 -11.84 -6.71 7.80
C SER A 377 -11.31 -6.15 6.47
N PHE A 378 -10.23 -5.34 6.49
CA PHE A 378 -9.54 -4.94 5.26
C PHE A 378 -8.79 -6.10 4.61
N THR A 379 -8.33 -7.09 5.39
CA THR A 379 -7.66 -8.28 4.87
C THR A 379 -8.65 -9.41 4.58
N GLU A 380 -9.60 -9.64 5.48
CA GLU A 380 -10.59 -10.72 5.38
C GLU A 380 -12.02 -10.18 5.38
N ARG A 381 -12.53 -9.85 4.18
CA ARG A 381 -13.88 -9.28 3.98
C ARG A 381 -15.00 -10.23 4.41
N ARG A 382 -14.73 -11.53 4.54
CA ARG A 382 -15.70 -12.53 5.05
C ARG A 382 -16.16 -12.23 6.48
N LEU A 383 -15.38 -11.46 7.25
CA LEU A 383 -15.80 -11.03 8.59
C LEU A 383 -17.09 -10.21 8.56
N TYR A 384 -17.26 -9.34 7.55
CA TYR A 384 -18.49 -8.55 7.40
C TYR A 384 -19.71 -9.40 7.05
N THR A 385 -19.52 -10.55 6.39
CA THR A 385 -20.60 -11.51 6.11
C THR A 385 -21.32 -11.90 7.40
N PHE A 386 -20.56 -12.23 8.45
CA PHE A 386 -21.12 -12.61 9.75
C PHE A 386 -21.80 -11.44 10.43
N CYS A 387 -21.22 -10.23 10.39
CA CYS A 387 -21.86 -9.02 10.93
C CYS A 387 -23.22 -8.76 10.28
N PHE A 388 -23.28 -8.80 8.94
CA PHE A 388 -24.54 -8.59 8.22
C PHE A 388 -25.55 -9.69 8.50
N LEU A 389 -25.14 -10.96 8.66
CA LEU A 389 -26.07 -12.02 9.05
C LEU A 389 -26.64 -11.81 10.46
N ILE A 390 -25.81 -11.44 11.43
CA ILE A 390 -26.24 -11.17 12.81
C ILE A 390 -27.21 -9.98 12.83
N VAL A 391 -26.84 -8.85 12.21
CA VAL A 391 -27.70 -7.67 12.11
C VAL A 391 -28.99 -8.00 11.34
N GLY A 392 -28.87 -8.81 10.28
CA GLY A 392 -29.98 -9.28 9.48
C GLY A 392 -31.00 -10.09 10.28
N VAL A 393 -30.61 -10.79 11.34
CA VAL A 393 -31.56 -11.50 12.22
C VAL A 393 -32.07 -10.57 13.33
N VAL A 394 -31.15 -9.88 14.02
CA VAL A 394 -31.48 -9.10 15.23
C VAL A 394 -32.34 -7.88 14.91
N ALA A 395 -31.99 -7.09 13.90
CA ALA A 395 -32.69 -5.84 13.60
C ALA A 395 -34.13 -6.06 13.14
N PRO A 396 -34.44 -7.01 12.23
CA PRO A 396 -35.83 -7.33 11.86
C PRO A 396 -36.66 -7.88 13.02
N VAL A 397 -36.09 -8.73 13.88
CA VAL A 397 -36.79 -9.25 15.06
C VAL A 397 -37.15 -8.10 16.00
N TYR A 398 -36.18 -7.23 16.32
CA TYR A 398 -36.41 -6.04 17.15
C TYR A 398 -37.48 -5.12 16.55
N LEU A 399 -37.38 -4.81 15.25
CA LEU A 399 -38.33 -3.93 14.56
C LEU A 399 -39.73 -4.52 14.46
N ASN A 400 -39.86 -5.84 14.35
CA ASN A 400 -41.15 -6.52 14.32
C ASN A 400 -41.87 -6.43 15.68
N TYR A 401 -41.13 -6.39 16.79
CA TYR A 401 -41.70 -6.14 18.13
C TYR A 401 -41.95 -4.65 18.40
N ALA A 402 -41.07 -3.76 17.93
CA ALA A 402 -41.16 -2.33 18.17
C ALA A 402 -42.21 -1.61 17.31
N ILE A 403 -42.51 -2.13 16.12
CA ILE A 403 -43.47 -1.54 15.18
C ILE A 403 -44.70 -2.46 15.07
N PRO A 404 -45.86 -2.08 15.61
CA PRO A 404 -47.06 -2.92 15.55
C PRO A 404 -47.59 -3.01 14.11
N TRP A 405 -47.54 -4.24 13.57
CA TRP A 405 -48.28 -4.79 12.42
C TRP A 405 -48.14 -4.12 11.03
N ARG A 406 -47.68 -4.96 10.08
CA ARG A 406 -47.79 -4.87 8.60
C ARG A 406 -46.78 -3.95 7.87
N SER A 407 -45.67 -3.60 8.51
CA SER A 407 -44.54 -2.95 7.83
C SER A 407 -43.67 -3.99 7.10
N TRP A 408 -43.38 -3.76 5.81
CA TRP A 408 -42.39 -4.55 5.05
C TRP A 408 -40.93 -4.20 5.40
N VAL A 409 -40.71 -3.25 6.30
CA VAL A 409 -39.39 -2.76 6.69
C VAL A 409 -38.50 -3.85 7.31
N PRO A 410 -38.97 -4.73 8.23
CA PRO A 410 -38.16 -5.83 8.75
C PRO A 410 -37.70 -6.78 7.65
N ALA A 411 -38.60 -7.14 6.71
CA ALA A 411 -38.27 -8.00 5.58
C ALA A 411 -37.27 -7.35 4.62
N PHE A 412 -37.40 -6.04 4.37
CA PHE A 412 -36.45 -5.28 3.56
C PHE A 412 -35.04 -5.22 4.19
N ILE A 413 -34.95 -4.98 5.50
CA ILE A 413 -33.67 -4.94 6.23
C ILE A 413 -33.01 -6.32 6.21
N TRP A 414 -33.79 -7.39 6.44
CA TRP A 414 -33.29 -8.77 6.33
C TRP A 414 -32.72 -9.05 4.94
N ALA A 415 -33.50 -8.78 3.88
CA ALA A 415 -33.07 -8.99 2.50
C ALA A 415 -31.83 -8.16 2.12
N SER A 416 -31.75 -6.90 2.60
CA SER A 416 -30.60 -6.03 2.39
C SER A 416 -29.35 -6.57 3.06
N CYS A 417 -29.46 -7.05 4.30
CA CYS A 417 -28.35 -7.66 5.04
C CYS A 417 -27.89 -8.97 4.39
N CYS A 418 -28.80 -9.82 3.93
CA CYS A 418 -28.45 -11.02 3.16
C CYS A 418 -27.72 -10.67 1.86
N SER A 419 -28.17 -9.64 1.15
CA SER A 419 -27.52 -9.17 -0.08
C SER A 419 -26.10 -8.63 0.17
N LEU A 420 -25.93 -7.83 1.22
CA LEU A 420 -24.61 -7.31 1.63
C LEU A 420 -23.68 -8.43 2.10
N SER A 421 -24.22 -9.45 2.77
CA SER A 421 -23.47 -10.64 3.20
C SER A 421 -22.97 -11.47 2.00
N ILE A 422 -23.78 -11.62 0.95
CA ILE A 422 -23.34 -12.25 -0.30
C ILE A 422 -22.28 -11.38 -0.99
N PHE A 423 -22.48 -10.06 -1.00
CA PHE A 423 -21.54 -9.11 -1.61
C PHE A 423 -20.14 -9.21 -0.98
N THR A 424 -20.03 -9.35 0.33
CA THR A 424 -18.74 -9.48 1.03
C THR A 424 -18.01 -10.78 0.73
N LEU A 425 -18.71 -11.82 0.25
CA LEU A 425 -18.12 -13.08 -0.22
C LEU A 425 -17.68 -13.04 -1.69
N MET A 426 -18.14 -12.05 -2.47
CA MET A 426 -17.74 -11.94 -3.87
C MET A 426 -16.24 -11.59 -3.99
N PRO A 427 -15.56 -12.06 -5.05
CA PRO A 427 -14.17 -11.69 -5.33
C PRO A 427 -13.98 -10.17 -5.27
N ALA A 428 -12.85 -9.72 -4.72
CA ALA A 428 -12.52 -8.28 -4.71
C ALA A 428 -12.32 -7.75 -6.14
N GLU A 429 -12.03 -8.66 -7.05
CA GLU A 429 -11.69 -8.41 -8.43
C GLU A 429 -12.78 -9.06 -9.29
N ILE A 430 -13.85 -8.30 -9.55
CA ILE A 430 -14.89 -8.72 -10.49
C ILE A 430 -14.54 -8.08 -11.84
N PRO A 431 -14.49 -8.83 -12.95
CA PRO A 431 -14.34 -8.24 -14.27
C PRO A 431 -15.47 -7.23 -14.54
N ASP A 432 -15.24 -6.25 -15.42
CA ASP A 432 -16.21 -5.19 -15.68
C ASP A 432 -17.55 -5.80 -16.13
N ASN A 433 -18.55 -5.79 -15.24
CA ASN A 433 -19.87 -6.29 -15.55
C ASN A 433 -20.83 -5.13 -15.78
N THR A 434 -20.74 -4.56 -16.98
CA THR A 434 -21.60 -3.45 -17.41
C THR A 434 -23.08 -3.78 -17.26
N LEU A 435 -23.49 -5.03 -17.50
CA LEU A 435 -24.88 -5.46 -17.35
C LEU A 435 -25.35 -5.36 -15.90
N LEU A 436 -24.51 -5.74 -14.94
CA LEU A 436 -24.82 -5.60 -13.52
C LEU A 436 -24.97 -4.12 -13.11
N VAL A 437 -24.13 -3.23 -13.65
CA VAL A 437 -24.20 -1.78 -13.38
C VAL A 437 -25.47 -1.16 -13.99
N ILE A 438 -25.84 -1.55 -15.21
CA ILE A 438 -27.08 -1.09 -15.84
C ILE A 438 -28.30 -1.66 -15.10
N GLY A 439 -28.25 -2.96 -14.77
CA GLY A 439 -29.30 -3.66 -14.04
C GLY A 439 -29.54 -3.07 -12.65
N SER A 440 -28.48 -2.70 -11.93
CA SER A 440 -28.61 -2.03 -10.62
C SER A 440 -29.19 -0.61 -10.77
N GLY A 441 -28.81 0.14 -11.80
CA GLY A 441 -29.43 1.43 -12.12
C GLY A 441 -30.93 1.31 -12.41
N ALA A 442 -31.33 0.33 -13.22
CA ALA A 442 -32.73 0.05 -13.53
C ALA A 442 -33.52 -0.38 -12.27
N LEU A 443 -32.91 -1.19 -11.41
CA LEU A 443 -33.50 -1.61 -10.14
C LEU A 443 -33.74 -0.41 -9.21
N ILE A 444 -32.77 0.51 -9.07
CA ILE A 444 -32.90 1.73 -8.26
C ILE A 444 -34.06 2.59 -8.76
N VAL A 445 -34.16 2.81 -10.07
CA VAL A 445 -35.27 3.57 -10.67
C VAL A 445 -36.61 2.88 -10.42
N SER A 446 -36.67 1.56 -10.56
CA SER A 446 -37.89 0.77 -10.35
C SER A 446 -38.36 0.82 -8.89
N ILE A 447 -37.45 0.67 -7.92
CA ILE A 447 -37.76 0.81 -6.49
C ILE A 447 -38.26 2.23 -6.18
N GLY A 448 -37.59 3.25 -6.73
CA GLY A 448 -38.01 4.64 -6.57
C GLY A 448 -39.41 4.90 -7.13
N LEU A 449 -39.71 4.36 -8.32
CA LEU A 449 -41.01 4.50 -8.95
C LEU A 449 -42.10 3.77 -8.16
N ALA A 450 -41.82 2.56 -7.69
CA ALA A 450 -42.72 1.81 -6.81
C ALA A 450 -43.01 2.57 -5.51
N ALA A 451 -41.98 3.16 -4.87
CA ALA A 451 -42.16 3.99 -3.68
C ALA A 451 -43.03 5.23 -3.94
N ARG A 452 -42.87 5.88 -5.10
CA ARG A 452 -43.72 7.01 -5.50
C ARG A 452 -45.15 6.61 -5.84
N LEU A 453 -45.35 5.48 -6.53
CA LEU A 453 -46.67 4.94 -6.81
C LEU A 453 -47.39 4.60 -5.50
N LEU A 454 -46.67 3.98 -4.55
CA LEU A 454 -47.17 3.73 -3.21
C LEU A 454 -47.54 5.02 -2.48
N GLU A 455 -46.73 6.08 -2.55
CA GLU A 455 -47.05 7.39 -1.96
C GLU A 455 -48.27 8.07 -2.61
N LEU A 456 -48.50 7.88 -3.92
CA LEU A 456 -49.67 8.41 -4.61
C LEU A 456 -50.94 7.65 -4.21
N TYR A 457 -50.90 6.31 -4.19
CA TYR A 457 -52.00 5.46 -3.72
C TYR A 457 -52.25 5.58 -2.19
N ALA A 458 -51.21 5.96 -1.44
CA ALA A 458 -51.26 6.16 0.01
C ALA A 458 -52.13 7.34 0.44
N LYS A 459 -52.31 8.34 -0.43
CA LYS A 459 -53.11 9.54 -0.11
C LYS A 459 -54.57 9.20 0.21
N ASP A 460 -55.10 8.11 -0.33
CA ASP A 460 -56.50 7.70 -0.17
C ASP A 460 -56.75 6.64 0.91
N SER A 461 -55.69 6.15 1.58
CA SER A 461 -55.79 5.09 2.59
C SER A 461 -55.14 5.49 3.92
N LYS A 462 -55.92 5.48 5.01
CA LYS A 462 -55.47 5.76 6.39
C LYS A 462 -54.25 4.93 6.83
N TYR A 463 -54.06 3.75 6.24
CA TYR A 463 -52.97 2.82 6.53
C TYR A 463 -51.60 3.34 6.07
N TRP A 464 -51.53 4.02 4.92
CA TRP A 464 -50.25 4.46 4.34
C TRP A 464 -49.78 5.81 4.86
N GLN A 465 -50.70 6.65 5.36
CA GLN A 465 -50.36 7.88 6.09
C GLN A 465 -49.63 7.62 7.42
N ALA A 466 -49.68 6.39 7.96
CA ALA A 466 -48.93 6.02 9.16
C ALA A 466 -47.45 5.67 8.88
N ILE A 467 -47.12 5.23 7.67
CA ILE A 467 -45.75 4.88 7.24
C ILE A 467 -45.00 6.14 6.77
N ILE A 468 -45.71 7.07 6.13
CA ILE A 468 -45.17 8.35 5.68
C ILE A 468 -45.40 9.36 6.81
N ASN A 469 -44.40 9.51 7.68
CA ASN A 469 -44.46 10.39 8.84
C ASN A 469 -45.01 11.79 8.46
N LYS A 470 -45.96 12.31 9.26
CA LYS A 470 -46.68 13.58 9.05
C LYS A 470 -45.78 14.83 9.01
N GLU A 471 -44.49 14.67 9.31
CA GLU A 471 -43.45 15.72 9.32
C GLU A 471 -42.54 15.75 8.07
N LEU A 472 -42.83 14.99 7.00
CA LEU A 472 -42.19 15.30 5.72
C LEU A 472 -42.74 16.63 5.19
N ARG A 473 -42.03 17.72 5.50
CA ARG A 473 -42.12 18.99 4.77
C ARG A 473 -42.31 18.67 3.29
N LYS A 474 -43.37 19.22 2.68
CA LYS A 474 -43.60 19.12 1.23
C LYS A 474 -42.26 19.31 0.54
N PRO A 475 -41.82 18.39 -0.34
CA PRO A 475 -40.54 18.53 -1.01
C PRO A 475 -40.55 19.88 -1.73
N GLN A 476 -39.60 20.76 -1.40
CA GLN A 476 -39.51 22.11 -1.96
C GLN A 476 -39.43 22.09 -3.49
N LEU A 477 -39.08 20.93 -4.10
CA LEU A 477 -39.05 20.65 -5.53
C LEU A 477 -39.67 19.26 -5.81
N PRO A 478 -40.93 19.15 -6.27
CA PRO A 478 -41.53 17.87 -6.67
C PRO A 478 -40.81 17.22 -7.87
N MET A 479 -40.07 18.00 -8.64
CA MET A 479 -39.31 17.56 -9.81
C MET A 479 -37.98 16.84 -9.44
N LEU A 480 -37.52 16.92 -8.19
CA LEU A 480 -36.21 16.38 -7.78
C LEU A 480 -36.08 14.86 -8.01
N PHE A 481 -37.14 14.11 -7.69
CA PHE A 481 -37.16 12.65 -7.88
C PHE A 481 -37.05 12.27 -9.37
N HIS A 482 -37.80 12.98 -10.23
CA HIS A 482 -37.79 12.75 -11.67
C HIS A 482 -36.42 13.08 -12.27
N LEU A 483 -35.81 14.19 -11.82
CA LEU A 483 -34.44 14.55 -12.20
C LEU A 483 -33.43 13.47 -11.77
N GLN A 484 -33.54 12.93 -10.56
CA GLN A 484 -32.66 11.86 -10.07
C GLN A 484 -32.82 10.56 -10.86
N ALA A 485 -34.05 10.14 -11.15
CA ALA A 485 -34.32 8.95 -11.95
C ALA A 485 -33.73 9.10 -13.38
N VAL A 486 -33.90 10.28 -13.98
CA VAL A 486 -33.29 10.61 -15.29
C VAL A 486 -31.76 10.59 -15.20
N LEU A 487 -31.15 11.16 -14.15
CA LEU A 487 -29.69 11.15 -13.98
C LEU A 487 -29.14 9.73 -13.78
N VAL A 488 -29.84 8.86 -13.05
CA VAL A 488 -29.45 7.44 -12.90
C VAL A 488 -29.56 6.73 -14.25
N GLY A 489 -30.67 6.89 -14.98
CA GLY A 489 -30.86 6.29 -16.30
C GLY A 489 -29.81 6.76 -17.32
N LEU A 490 -29.56 8.07 -17.40
CA LEU A 490 -28.50 8.64 -18.24
C LEU A 490 -27.14 8.11 -17.83
N SER A 491 -26.83 8.04 -16.54
CA SER A 491 -25.58 7.47 -16.05
C SER A 491 -25.41 6.01 -16.51
N SER A 492 -26.44 5.17 -16.41
CA SER A 492 -26.39 3.77 -16.85
C SER A 492 -26.16 3.64 -18.36
N ILE A 493 -26.84 4.45 -19.17
CA ILE A 493 -26.62 4.50 -20.63
C ILE A 493 -25.19 4.96 -20.95
N MET A 494 -24.70 5.97 -20.25
CA MET A 494 -23.35 6.49 -20.47
C MET A 494 -22.25 5.48 -20.09
N VAL A 495 -22.45 4.67 -19.04
CA VAL A 495 -21.53 3.56 -18.74
C VAL A 495 -21.53 2.55 -19.89
N TRP A 496 -22.69 2.18 -20.42
CA TRP A 496 -22.79 1.28 -21.57
C TRP A 496 -22.09 1.83 -22.82
N LEU A 497 -22.37 3.08 -23.19
CA LEU A 497 -21.76 3.74 -24.35
C LEU A 497 -20.25 3.85 -24.20
N SER A 498 -19.77 4.17 -22.99
CA SER A 498 -18.34 4.32 -22.70
C SER A 498 -17.61 2.98 -22.76
N THR A 499 -18.21 1.93 -22.18
CA THR A 499 -17.63 0.57 -22.21
C THR A 499 -17.69 -0.04 -23.61
N SER A 500 -18.80 0.15 -24.35
CA SER A 500 -18.93 -0.34 -25.73
C SER A 500 -17.94 0.33 -26.68
N ARG A 501 -17.75 1.65 -26.59
CA ARG A 501 -16.75 2.35 -27.42
C ARG A 501 -15.33 1.96 -27.07
N ARG A 502 -15.03 1.78 -25.78
CA ARG A 502 -13.74 1.28 -25.32
C ARG A 502 -13.47 -0.13 -25.86
N ALA A 503 -14.46 -1.02 -25.83
CA ALA A 503 -14.37 -2.36 -26.40
C ALA A 503 -14.07 -2.33 -27.92
N GLN A 504 -14.60 -1.34 -28.63
CA GLN A 504 -14.33 -1.10 -30.05
C GLN A 504 -13.02 -0.33 -30.31
N LYS A 505 -12.21 -0.04 -29.28
CA LYS A 505 -10.98 0.77 -29.36
C LYS A 505 -11.19 2.16 -29.97
N GLN A 506 -12.39 2.72 -29.80
CA GLN A 506 -12.73 4.06 -30.28
C GLN A 506 -12.74 5.07 -29.14
N GLN A 507 -12.35 6.30 -29.46
CA GLN A 507 -12.51 7.41 -28.53
C GLN A 507 -13.99 7.69 -28.25
N LEU A 508 -14.26 8.14 -27.03
CA LEU A 508 -15.58 8.64 -26.66
C LEU A 508 -15.83 9.96 -27.41
N LEU A 509 -17.00 10.12 -28.03
CA LEU A 509 -17.36 11.39 -28.68
C LEU A 509 -17.28 12.53 -27.68
N VAL A 510 -16.86 13.72 -28.12
CA VAL A 510 -16.76 14.91 -27.27
C VAL A 510 -18.09 15.19 -26.55
N LEU A 511 -19.23 15.02 -27.25
CA LEU A 511 -20.56 15.15 -26.66
C LEU A 511 -20.77 14.19 -25.47
N HIS A 512 -20.40 12.93 -25.62
CA HIS A 512 -20.51 11.93 -24.57
C HIS A 512 -19.56 12.24 -23.40
N GLN A 513 -18.37 12.77 -23.68
CA GLN A 513 -17.46 13.24 -22.63
C GLN A 513 -18.14 14.35 -21.83
N LEU A 514 -18.60 15.41 -22.49
CA LEU A 514 -19.29 16.54 -21.86
C LEU A 514 -20.51 16.09 -21.04
N MET A 515 -21.30 15.14 -21.54
CA MET A 515 -22.41 14.55 -20.80
C MET A 515 -21.95 13.83 -19.52
N ASN A 516 -20.86 13.06 -19.57
CA ASN A 516 -20.29 12.42 -18.38
C ASN A 516 -19.82 13.44 -17.34
N TRP A 517 -19.13 14.50 -17.77
CA TRP A 517 -18.69 15.59 -16.89
C TRP A 517 -19.90 16.30 -16.25
N PHE A 518 -20.92 16.61 -17.04
CA PHE A 518 -22.15 17.25 -16.56
C PHE A 518 -22.90 16.38 -15.53
N ILE A 519 -23.05 15.07 -15.79
CA ILE A 519 -23.69 14.14 -14.86
C ILE A 519 -22.90 14.05 -13.56
N ALA A 520 -21.58 14.00 -13.62
CA ALA A 520 -20.72 13.95 -12.43
C ALA A 520 -20.86 15.20 -11.55
N ASP A 521 -20.86 16.39 -12.16
CA ASP A 521 -20.99 17.67 -11.48
C ASP A 521 -22.39 17.84 -10.83
N MET A 522 -23.44 17.48 -11.56
CA MET A 522 -24.83 17.52 -11.07
C MET A 522 -25.08 16.51 -9.93
N LYS A 523 -24.43 15.34 -9.95
CA LYS A 523 -24.45 14.40 -8.82
C LYS A 523 -23.78 15.01 -7.59
N HIS A 524 -22.64 15.69 -7.74
CA HIS A 524 -21.97 16.34 -6.61
C HIS A 524 -22.87 17.40 -5.95
N CYS A 525 -23.51 18.25 -6.77
CA CYS A 525 -24.40 19.31 -6.30
C CYS A 525 -25.70 18.78 -5.63
N SER A 526 -26.26 17.67 -6.12
CA SER A 526 -27.47 17.05 -5.56
C SER A 526 -27.21 16.19 -4.32
N THR A 527 -26.03 15.58 -4.20
CA THR A 527 -25.63 14.75 -3.03
C THR A 527 -25.27 15.63 -1.83
N LEU A 528 -24.67 16.80 -2.05
CA LEU A 528 -24.38 17.82 -1.03
C LEU A 528 -25.62 18.30 -0.27
N ARG A 529 -26.82 18.26 -0.89
CA ARG A 529 -28.09 18.57 -0.20
C ARG A 529 -28.69 17.39 0.55
N LEU A 530 -28.31 16.15 0.25
CA LEU A 530 -28.94 14.94 0.80
C LEU A 530 -28.22 14.36 2.01
N VAL A 531 -26.88 14.45 2.08
CA VAL A 531 -26.15 14.05 3.30
C VAL A 531 -26.52 14.93 4.49
N TRP A 532 -26.84 16.21 4.26
CA TRP A 532 -27.29 17.12 5.30
C TRP A 532 -28.77 16.99 5.67
N PHE A 533 -29.66 16.55 4.77
CA PHE A 533 -31.11 16.51 5.05
C PHE A 533 -31.67 15.12 5.37
N SER A 534 -31.10 14.02 4.86
CA SER A 534 -31.66 12.68 5.10
C SER A 534 -31.16 12.02 6.38
N TRP A 535 -29.97 12.37 6.85
CA TRP A 535 -29.39 11.79 8.08
C TRP A 535 -29.80 12.54 9.36
N HIS A 536 -30.08 13.84 9.28
CA HIS A 536 -30.50 14.62 10.43
C HIS A 536 -31.90 14.22 10.95
N GLY A 537 -32.83 13.81 10.08
CA GLY A 537 -34.18 13.43 10.49
C GLY A 537 -34.29 12.08 11.23
N TYR A 538 -33.43 11.11 10.88
CA TYR A 538 -33.48 9.75 11.44
C TYR A 538 -32.51 9.54 12.63
N CYS A 539 -31.34 10.19 12.66
CA CYS A 539 -30.40 10.04 13.79
C CYS A 539 -30.78 10.88 15.02
N LEU A 540 -31.39 12.06 14.87
CA LEU A 540 -31.77 12.92 16.02
C LEU A 540 -32.86 12.30 16.91
N ARG A 541 -33.64 11.32 16.42
CA ARG A 541 -34.61 10.59 17.27
C ARG A 541 -34.04 9.34 17.94
N ILE A 542 -32.94 8.77 17.43
CA ILE A 542 -32.26 7.66 18.12
C ILE A 542 -31.43 8.20 19.30
N GLN A 543 -30.91 9.43 19.21
CA GLN A 543 -30.19 10.09 20.30
C GLN A 543 -31.08 10.67 21.41
N CYS A 544 -32.39 10.83 21.19
CA CYS A 544 -33.34 11.26 22.23
C CYS A 544 -34.07 10.09 22.94
N CYS A 545 -33.78 8.84 22.57
CA CYS A 545 -34.33 7.64 23.22
C CYS A 545 -33.25 6.62 23.64
N ILE A 546 -32.01 7.07 23.84
CA ILE A 546 -30.98 6.33 24.60
C ILE A 546 -30.75 7.02 25.92
#